data_AF-G7PBT1-F1
#
_entry.id   AF-G7PBT1-F1
#
_cell.length_a   1.000
_cell.length_b   1.000
_cell.length_c   1.000
_cell.angle_alpha   90.00
_cell.angle_beta   90.00
_cell.angle_gamma   90.00
#
_symmetry.space_group_name_H-M   'P 1'
#
loop_
_entity.id
_entity.type
_entity.pdbx_description
1 polymer ?
#
loop_
_entity_poly.entity_id
_entity_poly.type
_entity_poly.pdbx_seq_one_letter_code
_entity_poly.pdbx_strand_id
1 'polypeptide(L)' 'MPEPAKSAPAPKKSSKKAVTKAQKKDGKKRKRSHKESYSIYMYKVLKQVHPDTGISSKAMGIMNSFANDIF' A
#
# COMPACT_ATOMS: atom_id res chain seq x y z
N MET A 1 -53.93 1.41 -34.84
CA MET A 1 -53.96 1.03 -33.42
C MET A 1 -53.31 -0.35 -33.28
N PRO A 2 -52.07 -0.45 -32.81
CA PRO A 2 -51.53 -1.71 -32.33
C PRO A 2 -51.38 -1.73 -30.80
N GLU A 3 -51.88 -2.82 -30.23
CA GLU A 3 -51.85 -3.23 -28.82
C GLU A 3 -50.48 -3.86 -28.40
N PRO A 4 -50.27 -4.09 -27.08
CA PRO A 4 -48.97 -4.22 -26.43
C PRO A 4 -48.47 -5.68 -26.29
N ALA A 5 -47.16 -5.85 -26.09
CA ALA A 5 -46.53 -6.87 -25.21
C ALA A 5 -45.08 -7.14 -25.64
N LYS A 6 -44.14 -7.10 -24.68
CA LYS A 6 -43.22 -8.22 -24.36
C LYS A 6 -42.18 -7.79 -23.32
N SER A 7 -42.34 -8.39 -22.15
CA SER A 7 -41.35 -8.50 -21.09
C SER A 7 -40.11 -9.32 -21.52
N ALA A 8 -38.96 -8.83 -21.06
CA ALA A 8 -37.64 -9.48 -20.88
C ALA A 8 -36.77 -9.78 -22.12
N PRO A 9 -35.46 -9.52 -21.98
CA PRO A 9 -34.55 -10.67 -21.93
C PRO A 9 -33.55 -10.61 -20.76
N ALA A 10 -33.39 -11.75 -20.10
CA ALA A 10 -32.41 -12.04 -19.06
C ALA A 10 -30.94 -11.89 -19.54
N PRO A 11 -30.00 -11.43 -18.70
CA PRO A 11 -28.59 -11.40 -19.05
C PRO A 11 -27.98 -12.80 -19.00
N LYS A 12 -27.53 -13.28 -20.16
CA LYS A 12 -26.82 -14.55 -20.36
C LYS A 12 -25.41 -14.51 -19.78
N LYS A 13 -25.15 -15.45 -18.87
CA LYS A 13 -24.00 -16.38 -18.77
C LYS A 13 -22.60 -15.90 -19.20
N SER A 14 -21.70 -16.01 -18.21
CA SER A 14 -20.28 -16.43 -18.29
C SER A 14 -19.27 -15.55 -19.02
N SER A 15 -18.52 -14.78 -18.23
CA SER A 15 -17.12 -14.45 -18.55
C SER A 15 -16.24 -15.04 -17.46
N LYS A 16 -15.76 -16.25 -17.73
CA LYS A 16 -14.76 -16.99 -16.95
C LYS A 16 -13.51 -16.11 -16.85
N LYS A 17 -13.36 -15.33 -15.77
CA LYS A 17 -12.10 -14.65 -15.47
C LYS A 17 -11.08 -15.73 -15.19
N ALA A 18 -10.21 -15.95 -16.18
CA ALA A 18 -9.05 -16.80 -16.08
C ALA A 18 -8.32 -16.45 -14.77
N VAL A 19 -8.19 -17.45 -13.90
CA VAL A 19 -7.32 -17.38 -12.72
C VAL A 19 -5.92 -17.14 -13.25
N THR A 20 -5.47 -15.90 -13.25
CA THR A 20 -4.08 -15.55 -13.53
C THR A 20 -3.24 -16.25 -12.48
N LYS A 21 -2.53 -17.28 -12.93
CA LYS A 21 -1.49 -18.01 -12.24
C LYS A 21 -0.71 -17.02 -11.39
N ALA A 22 -0.84 -17.12 -10.06
CA ALA A 22 -0.11 -16.28 -9.12
C ALA A 22 1.37 -16.41 -9.45
N GLN A 23 1.94 -15.39 -10.09
CA GLN A 23 3.37 -15.32 -10.31
C GLN A 23 4.00 -15.32 -8.92
N LYS A 24 4.64 -16.44 -8.57
CA LYS A 24 5.57 -16.55 -7.45
C LYS A 24 6.52 -15.36 -7.59
N LYS A 25 6.38 -14.34 -6.73
CA LYS A 25 7.28 -13.18 -6.70
C LYS A 25 8.61 -13.57 -6.06
N ASP A 26 9.20 -14.65 -6.56
CA ASP A 26 10.59 -14.99 -6.33
C ASP A 26 11.41 -14.05 -7.22
N GLY A 27 12.09 -13.08 -6.61
CA GLY A 27 13.00 -12.18 -7.34
C GLY A 27 12.53 -10.73 -7.53
N LYS A 28 11.43 -10.28 -6.90
CA LYS A 28 11.14 -8.84 -6.84
C LYS A 28 11.96 -8.22 -5.71
N LYS A 29 12.91 -7.33 -6.02
CA LYS A 29 13.56 -6.34 -5.14
C LYS A 29 12.52 -5.39 -4.48
N ARG A 30 11.53 -5.97 -3.81
CA ARG A 30 10.42 -5.34 -3.09
C ARG A 30 10.24 -6.09 -1.77
N LYS A 31 11.32 -6.22 -1.01
CA LYS A 31 11.19 -6.14 0.44
C LYS A 31 11.62 -4.72 0.83
N ARG A 32 10.69 -3.77 0.70
CA ARG A 32 10.60 -2.71 1.72
C ARG A 32 9.88 -3.32 2.92
N SER A 33 10.39 -4.45 3.42
CA SER A 33 10.13 -4.77 4.81
C SER A 33 10.98 -3.73 5.52
N HIS A 34 10.31 -2.67 5.98
CA HIS A 34 10.93 -1.68 6.83
C HIS A 34 11.54 -2.49 7.98
N LYS A 35 12.88 -2.56 8.03
CA LYS A 35 13.59 -3.12 9.18
C LYS A 35 12.99 -2.41 10.38
N GLU A 36 12.49 -3.17 11.36
CA GLU A 36 11.87 -2.62 12.56
C GLU A 36 12.75 -1.48 13.07
N SER A 37 12.31 -0.26 12.82
CA SER A 37 13.10 0.94 13.07
C SER A 37 12.14 2.02 13.47
N TYR A 38 12.64 2.93 14.30
CA TYR A 38 11.86 4.03 14.85
C TYR A 38 11.45 5.07 13.81
N SER A 39 11.72 4.79 12.53
CA SER A 39 11.51 5.72 11.44
C SER A 39 10.07 6.23 11.34
N ILE A 40 9.09 5.36 11.57
CA ILE A 40 7.67 5.71 11.49
C ILE A 40 7.33 6.78 12.53
N TYR A 41 7.82 6.61 13.75
CA TYR A 41 7.55 7.51 14.87
C TYR A 41 8.25 8.86 14.67
N MET A 42 9.51 8.83 14.23
CA MET A 42 10.26 10.05 13.94
C MET A 42 9.59 10.90 12.85
N TYR A 43 9.09 10.30 11.75
CA TYR A 43 8.34 11.06 10.74
C TYR A 43 7.02 11.61 11.27
N LYS A 44 6.29 10.83 12.10
CA LYS A 44 5.03 11.29 12.71
C LYS A 44 5.26 12.49 13.63
N VAL A 45 6.25 12.40 14.53
CA VAL A 45 6.56 13.48 15.46
C VAL A 45 7.09 14.69 14.71
N LEU A 46 8.01 14.50 13.77
CA LEU A 46 8.57 15.60 12.98
C LEU A 46 7.49 16.42 12.27
N LYS A 47 6.51 15.75 11.64
CA LYS A 47 5.40 16.42 10.96
C LYS A 47 4.45 17.14 11.91
N GLN A 48 4.34 16.70 13.15
CA GLN A 48 3.53 17.35 14.17
C GLN A 48 4.18 18.65 14.66
N VAL A 49 5.52 18.68 14.80
CA VAL A 49 6.25 19.86 15.29
C VAL A 49 6.69 20.81 14.18
N HIS A 50 7.04 20.27 13.00
CA HIS A 50 7.58 21.00 11.87
C HIS A 50 7.01 20.45 10.54
N PRO A 51 5.80 20.88 10.14
CA PRO A 51 5.12 20.36 8.97
C PRO A 51 5.86 20.59 7.64
N ASP A 52 6.65 21.66 7.55
CA ASP A 52 7.37 22.08 6.35
C ASP A 52 8.85 21.65 6.32
N THR A 53 9.33 21.00 7.39
CA THR A 53 10.71 20.54 7.49
C THR A 53 10.81 19.05 7.19
N GLY A 54 11.78 18.67 6.36
CA GLY A 54 12.13 17.28 6.07
C GLY A 54 13.38 16.84 6.81
N ILE A 55 13.56 15.53 6.94
CA ILE A 55 14.78 14.93 7.48
C ILE A 55 15.51 14.10 6.43
N SER A 56 16.84 14.22 6.42
CA SER A 56 17.68 13.41 5.56
C SER A 56 17.75 11.95 6.03
N SER A 57 18.03 11.03 5.10
CA SER A 57 18.21 9.61 5.43
C SER A 57 19.36 9.36 6.41
N LYS A 58 20.42 10.17 6.36
CA LYS A 58 21.56 10.09 7.29
C LYS A 58 21.14 10.48 8.71
N ALA A 59 20.42 11.60 8.86
CA ALA A 59 19.91 12.03 10.15
C ALA A 59 18.89 11.05 10.72
N MET A 60 18.07 10.44 9.85
CA MET A 60 17.15 9.36 10.23
C MET A 60 17.87 8.15 10.84
N GLY A 61 18.98 7.74 10.23
CA GLY A 61 19.79 6.62 10.72
C GLY A 61 20.40 6.90 12.09
N ILE A 62 20.94 8.11 12.29
CA ILE A 62 21.50 8.53 13.58
C ILE A 62 20.43 8.55 14.67
N MET A 63 19.26 9.12 14.40
CA MET A 63 18.17 9.12 15.37
C MET A 63 17.67 7.71 15.68
N ASN A 64 17.61 6.83 14.69
CA ASN A 64 17.27 5.43 14.92
C ASN A 64 18.28 4.76 15.85
N SER A 65 19.58 5.01 15.68
CA SER A 65 20.60 4.49 16.61
C SER A 65 20.44 5.05 18.02
N PHE A 66 20.19 6.34 18.21
CA PHE A 66 19.95 6.91 19.54
C PHE A 66 18.75 6.29 20.24
N ALA A 67 17.66 6.06 19.50
CA ALA A 67 16.48 5.41 20.06
C ALA A 67 16.72 3.93 20.43
N ASN A 68 17.66 3.23 19.78
CA ASN A 68 18.03 1.84 20.15
C ASN A 68 19.13 1.77 21.23
N ASP A 69 19.78 2.88 21.57
CA ASP A 69 20.80 2.92 22.64
C ASP A 69 20.15 3.19 24.01
N ILE A 70 19.02 3.90 24.00
CA ILE A 70 18.25 4.25 25.19
C ILE A 70 17.20 3.16 25.53
N PHE A 71 16.75 2.39 24.53
CA PHE A 71 15.77 1.30 24.66
C PHE A 71 16.38 -0.04 24.28
#